data_AF-A0A4R6LHN2-F1
#
_entry.id   AF-A0A4R6LHN2-F1
#
_cell.length_a   1.000
_cell.length_b   1.000
_cell.length_c   1.000
_cell.angle_alpha   90.00
_cell.angle_beta   90.00
_cell.angle_gamma   90.00
#
_symmetry.space_group_name_H-M   'P 1'
#
loop_
_entity.id
_entity.type
_entity.pdbx_description
1 polymer ?
#
loop_
_entity_poly.entity_id
_entity_poly.type
_entity_poly.pdbx_seq_one_letter_code
_entity_poly.pdbx_strand_id
1 'polypeptide(L)'
;MFNIYNRNLKRGALMSRIEIKEYILNNRESLVEKIMARQWRLMPELKEKYNTAMVEKTKSDTSYNLNYLTQAVFIDEKSTFSNYYNWLYTVLKERGIGIDVLKKHLLAISATLPTQLEESKSLINAVRENNKFTNLKIMVGGRLFLEKVISGRK
;
A
#
# COMPACT_ATOMS: atom_id res chain seq x y z
N MET A 1 0.11 4.03 31.27
CA MET A 1 -1.30 4.09 30.84
C MET A 1 -1.45 3.17 29.64
N PHE A 2 -1.83 1.92 29.87
CA PHE A 2 -1.91 0.89 28.82
C PHE A 2 -3.21 1.06 28.03
N ASN A 3 -3.10 1.32 26.73
CA ASN A 3 -4.25 1.49 25.85
C ASN A 3 -4.94 0.12 25.62
N ILE A 4 -6.22 0.03 26.01
CA ILE A 4 -6.97 -1.22 26.21
C ILE A 4 -7.61 -1.76 24.91
N TYR A 5 -7.31 -1.16 23.75
CA TYR A 5 -7.91 -1.54 22.47
C TYR A 5 -7.44 -2.90 21.91
N ASN A 6 -6.50 -3.58 22.59
CA ASN A 6 -5.95 -4.87 22.14
C ASN A 6 -6.48 -6.08 22.93
N ARG A 7 -7.77 -6.10 23.30
CA ARG A 7 -8.45 -7.34 23.67
C ARG A 7 -9.80 -7.38 22.97
N ASN A 8 -10.01 -8.41 22.15
CA ASN A 8 -11.25 -8.76 21.45
C ASN A 8 -11.40 -8.32 19.98
N LEU A 9 -10.33 -8.39 19.18
CA LEU A 9 -10.53 -8.63 17.75
C LEU A 9 -10.99 -10.07 17.56
N LYS A 10 -12.32 -10.27 17.57
CA LYS A 10 -12.95 -11.54 17.19
C LYS A 10 -12.41 -11.93 15.81
N ARG A 11 -11.65 -13.03 15.76
CA ARG A 11 -11.14 -13.63 14.51
C ARG A 11 -12.33 -13.88 13.57
N GLY A 12 -12.52 -12.98 12.60
CA GLY A 12 -13.58 -13.09 11.58
C GLY A 12 -14.40 -11.82 11.31
N ALA A 13 -14.36 -10.80 12.17
CA ALA A 13 -15.07 -9.54 11.92
C ALA A 13 -14.26 -8.58 11.03
N LEU A 14 -14.93 -7.92 10.08
CA LEU A 14 -14.37 -6.84 9.28
C LEU A 14 -14.07 -5.64 10.19
N MET A 15 -12.90 -5.01 10.05
CA MET A 15 -12.61 -3.77 10.77
C MET A 15 -13.45 -2.62 10.21
N SER A 16 -14.00 -1.78 11.09
CA SER A 16 -14.61 -0.50 10.72
C SER A 16 -13.56 0.52 10.31
N ARG A 17 -13.92 1.53 9.49
CA ARG A 17 -13.02 2.62 9.05
C ARG A 17 -12.26 3.30 10.20
N ILE A 18 -12.87 3.39 11.39
CA ILE A 18 -12.23 3.92 12.62
C ILE A 18 -11.14 2.97 13.11
N GLU A 19 -11.45 1.68 13.27
CA GLU A 19 -10.49 0.67 13.71
C GLU A 19 -9.31 0.55 12.72
N ILE A 20 -9.58 0.69 11.42
CA ILE A 20 -8.54 0.69 10.38
C ILE A 20 -7.61 1.88 10.54
N LYS A 21 -8.18 3.08 10.69
CA LYS A 21 -7.42 4.31 10.94
C LYS A 21 -6.56 4.16 12.20
N GLU A 22 -7.15 3.74 13.31
CA GLU A 22 -6.45 3.57 14.57
C GLU A 22 -5.35 2.50 14.45
N TYR A 23 -5.62 1.39 13.78
CA TYR A 23 -4.61 0.36 13.52
C TYR A 23 -3.42 0.93 12.74
N ILE A 24 -3.65 1.63 11.63
CA ILE A 24 -2.56 2.17 10.81
C ILE A 24 -1.77 3.22 11.60
N LEU A 25 -2.43 4.13 12.32
CA LEU A 25 -1.77 5.19 13.09
C LEU A 25 -0.97 4.63 14.27
N ASN A 26 -1.54 3.69 15.03
CA ASN A 26 -0.90 3.11 16.21
C ASN A 26 0.26 2.16 15.86
N ASN A 27 0.26 1.58 14.65
CA ASN A 27 1.30 0.65 14.20
C ASN A 27 2.22 1.24 13.13
N ARG A 28 2.14 2.54 12.87
CA ARG A 28 2.74 3.21 11.70
C ARG A 28 4.21 2.92 11.52
N GLU A 29 5.02 3.04 12.56
CA GLU A 29 6.47 2.78 12.50
C GLU A 29 6.76 1.33 12.10
N SER A 30 6.09 0.36 12.76
CA SER A 30 6.21 -1.06 12.41
C SER A 30 5.74 -1.35 10.98
N LEU A 31 4.67 -0.69 10.53
CA LEU A 31 4.16 -0.83 9.17
C LEU A 31 5.14 -0.27 8.14
N VAL A 32 5.73 0.90 8.38
CA VAL A 32 6.77 1.49 7.53
C VAL A 32 7.94 0.52 7.37
N GLU A 33 8.47 -0.02 8.46
CA GLU A 33 9.59 -0.98 8.41
C GLU A 33 9.23 -2.25 7.61
N LYS A 34 8.01 -2.79 7.81
CA LYS A 34 7.53 -3.95 7.05
C LYS A 34 7.34 -3.66 5.55
N ILE A 35 6.85 -2.47 5.21
CA ILE A 35 6.68 -2.02 3.82
C ILE A 35 8.04 -1.86 3.16
N MET A 36 8.98 -1.17 3.82
CA MET A 36 10.37 -1.02 3.38
C MET A 36 11.02 -2.39 3.13
N ALA A 37 10.90 -3.31 4.09
CA ALA A 37 11.41 -4.67 3.98
C ALA A 37 10.80 -5.47 2.81
N ARG A 38 9.57 -5.17 2.42
CA ARG A 38 8.94 -5.78 1.24
C ARG A 38 9.38 -5.12 -0.04
N GLN A 39 9.50 -3.81 -0.06
CA GLN A 39 10.02 -3.09 -1.22
C GLN A 39 11.45 -3.51 -1.55
N TRP A 40 12.33 -3.65 -0.56
CA TRP A 40 13.69 -4.18 -0.79
C TRP A 40 13.69 -5.60 -1.33
N ARG A 41 12.73 -6.45 -0.95
CA ARG A 41 12.60 -7.79 -1.55
C ARG A 41 12.12 -7.76 -2.99
N LEU A 42 11.26 -6.80 -3.34
CA LEU A 42 10.76 -6.59 -4.70
C LEU A 42 11.77 -5.84 -5.59
N MET A 43 12.72 -5.15 -4.97
CA MET A 43 13.72 -4.27 -5.59
C MET A 43 15.06 -4.34 -4.84
N PRO A 44 15.75 -5.50 -4.85
CA PRO A 44 17.03 -5.65 -4.16
C PRO A 44 18.07 -4.63 -4.62
N GLU A 45 18.00 -4.19 -5.87
CA GLU A 45 18.87 -3.16 -6.46
C GLU A 45 18.77 -1.80 -5.76
N LEU A 46 17.66 -1.48 -5.09
CA LEU A 46 17.53 -0.23 -4.33
C LEU A 46 18.31 -0.28 -3.02
N LYS A 47 18.45 -1.46 -2.41
CA LYS A 47 19.15 -1.63 -1.14
C LYS A 47 20.63 -1.28 -1.26
N GLU A 48 21.23 -1.58 -2.41
CA GLU A 48 22.64 -1.29 -2.69
C GLU A 48 22.86 0.18 -3.07
N LYS A 49 21.87 0.83 -3.69
CA LYS A 49 21.96 2.23 -4.14
C LYS A 49 21.66 3.25 -3.05
N TYR A 50 20.95 2.87 -2.00
CA TYR A 50 20.47 3.79 -0.99
C TYR A 50 21.48 3.98 0.13
N ASN A 51 21.82 5.24 0.41
CA ASN A 51 22.52 5.59 1.64
C ASN A 51 21.53 5.82 2.80
N THR A 52 22.05 6.02 4.01
CA THR A 52 21.24 6.24 5.23
C THR A 52 20.23 7.37 5.10
N ALA A 53 20.62 8.51 4.51
CA ALA A 53 19.73 9.66 4.36
C ALA A 53 18.56 9.34 3.40
N MET A 54 18.82 8.60 2.32
CA MET A 54 17.78 8.15 1.39
C MET A 54 16.83 7.13 2.03
N VAL A 55 17.36 6.25 2.87
CA VAL A 55 16.54 5.30 3.65
C VAL A 55 15.59 6.06 4.57
N GLU A 56 16.10 6.99 5.37
CA GLU A 56 15.27 7.77 6.31
C GLU A 56 14.24 8.63 5.59
N LYS A 57 14.61 9.23 4.45
CA LYS A 57 13.65 9.96 3.61
C LYS A 57 12.55 9.05 3.07
N THR A 58 12.90 7.83 2.64
CA THR A 58 11.93 6.86 2.14
C THR A 58 10.99 6.36 3.25
N LYS A 59 11.49 6.20 4.48
CA LYS A 59 10.64 5.92 5.65
C LYS A 59 9.65 7.05 5.90
N SER A 60 10.12 8.30 5.84
CA SER A 60 9.26 9.48 5.96
C SER A 60 8.19 9.51 4.86
N ASP A 61 8.58 9.33 3.59
CA ASP A 61 7.65 9.29 2.45
C ASP A 61 6.62 8.16 2.60
N THR A 62 7.05 6.98 3.07
CA THR A 62 6.15 5.84 3.35
C THR A 62 5.15 6.18 4.45
N SER A 63 5.58 6.88 5.50
CA SER A 63 4.72 7.36 6.57
C SER A 63 3.66 8.35 6.06
N TYR A 64 4.05 9.27 5.17
CA TYR A 64 3.11 10.17 4.49
C TYR A 64 2.11 9.43 3.60
N ASN A 65 2.55 8.45 2.82
CA ASN A 65 1.67 7.59 2.02
C ASN A 65 0.61 6.91 2.90
N LEU A 66 1.01 6.37 4.06
CA LEU A 66 0.09 5.74 5.00
C LEU A 66 -0.90 6.74 5.62
N ASN A 67 -0.49 7.98 5.87
CA ASN A 67 -1.41 9.02 6.37
C ASN A 67 -2.49 9.36 5.33
N TYR A 68 -2.13 9.56 4.06
CA TYR A 68 -3.11 9.83 3.00
C TYR A 68 -4.05 8.64 2.77
N LEU A 69 -3.52 7.41 2.84
CA LEU A 69 -4.33 6.21 2.77
C LEU A 69 -5.33 6.14 3.93
N THR A 70 -4.87 6.43 5.14
CA THR A 70 -5.70 6.46 6.34
C THR A 70 -6.82 7.50 6.23
N GLN A 71 -6.53 8.69 5.68
CA GLN A 71 -7.54 9.72 5.45
C GLN A 71 -8.58 9.26 4.42
N ALA A 72 -8.14 8.68 3.31
CA ALA A 72 -9.03 8.18 2.27
C ALA A 72 -9.96 7.08 2.80
N VAL A 73 -9.42 6.15 3.59
CA VAL A 73 -10.23 5.10 4.27
C VAL A 73 -11.20 5.72 5.27
N PHE A 74 -10.72 6.61 6.13
CA PHE A 74 -11.54 7.19 7.20
C PHE A 74 -12.73 8.00 6.66
N ILE A 75 -12.51 8.77 5.59
CA ILE A 75 -13.51 9.62 4.93
C ILE A 75 -14.34 8.82 3.90
N ASP A 76 -13.92 7.59 3.58
CA ASP A 76 -14.51 6.73 2.54
C ASP A 76 -14.50 7.36 1.14
N GLU A 77 -13.42 8.07 0.84
CA GLU A 77 -13.27 8.82 -0.40
C GLU A 77 -11.98 8.39 -1.09
N LYS A 78 -12.09 7.40 -1.99
CA LYS A 78 -10.96 6.81 -2.74
C LYS A 78 -10.19 7.85 -3.55
N SER A 79 -10.86 8.92 -3.98
CA SER A 79 -10.22 10.00 -4.75
C SER A 79 -9.13 10.71 -3.96
N THR A 80 -9.24 10.78 -2.63
CA THR A 80 -8.22 11.40 -1.74
C THR A 80 -6.85 10.76 -1.94
N PHE A 81 -6.77 9.42 -1.90
CA PHE A 81 -5.51 8.72 -2.07
C PHE A 81 -5.06 8.67 -3.54
N SER A 82 -5.98 8.41 -4.47
CA SER A 82 -5.63 8.29 -5.89
C SER A 82 -5.17 9.61 -6.52
N ASN A 83 -5.77 10.75 -6.14
CA ASN A 83 -5.31 12.08 -6.57
C ASN A 83 -3.93 12.40 -6.02
N TYR A 84 -3.70 12.13 -4.73
CA TYR A 84 -2.39 12.25 -4.10
C TYR A 84 -1.34 11.39 -4.83
N TYR A 85 -1.66 10.13 -5.11
CA TYR A 85 -0.71 9.20 -5.75
C TYR A 85 -0.42 9.56 -7.21
N ASN A 86 -1.40 10.10 -7.93
CA ASN A 86 -1.21 10.63 -9.29
C ASN A 86 -0.29 11.86 -9.29
N TRP A 87 -0.46 12.77 -8.33
CA TRP A 87 0.45 13.89 -8.14
C TRP A 87 1.86 13.41 -7.78
N LEU A 88 1.99 12.48 -6.83
CA LEU A 88 3.28 11.90 -6.43
C LEU A 88 3.99 11.25 -7.62
N TYR A 89 3.26 10.49 -8.44
CA TYR A 89 3.80 9.93 -9.67
C TYR A 89 4.38 11.01 -10.59
N THR A 90 3.66 12.10 -10.80
CA THR A 90 4.11 13.21 -11.64
C THR A 90 5.40 13.82 -11.09
N VAL A 91 5.45 14.14 -9.80
CA VAL A 91 6.65 14.70 -9.14
C VAL A 91 7.86 13.76 -9.24
N LEU A 92 7.65 12.45 -9.02
CA LEU A 92 8.75 11.48 -9.04
C LEU A 92 9.22 11.17 -10.47
N LYS A 93 8.32 11.19 -11.45
CA LYS A 93 8.67 11.05 -12.87
C LYS A 93 9.60 12.17 -13.33
N GLU A 94 9.30 13.42 -12.97
CA GLU A 94 10.18 14.57 -13.27
C GLU A 94 11.57 14.45 -12.62
N ARG A 95 11.69 13.62 -11.57
CA ARG A 95 12.97 13.31 -10.89
C ARG A 95 13.64 12.05 -11.41
N GLY A 96 13.17 11.49 -12.52
CA GLY A 96 13.72 10.28 -13.14
C GLY A 96 13.38 8.98 -12.41
N ILE A 97 12.43 8.99 -11.48
CA ILE A 97 12.00 7.78 -10.77
C ILE A 97 10.96 7.05 -11.62
N GLY A 98 11.27 5.81 -11.98
CA GLY A 98 10.42 4.97 -12.82
C GLY A 98 9.10 4.57 -12.14
N ILE A 99 8.04 4.45 -12.95
CA ILE A 99 6.72 4.00 -12.50
C ILE A 99 6.75 2.65 -11.77
N ASP A 100 7.71 1.78 -12.10
CA ASP A 100 7.83 0.46 -11.48
C ASP A 100 8.20 0.53 -10.00
N VAL A 101 8.93 1.56 -9.57
CA VAL A 101 9.23 1.81 -8.14
C VAL A 101 7.93 2.04 -7.38
N LEU A 102 7.07 2.92 -7.90
CA LEU A 102 5.76 3.24 -7.32
C LEU A 102 4.82 2.03 -7.30
N LYS A 103 4.78 1.26 -8.39
CA LYS A 103 4.00 0.01 -8.48
C LYS A 103 4.39 -0.99 -7.40
N LYS A 104 5.69 -1.24 -7.26
CA LYS A 104 6.22 -2.17 -6.24
C LYS A 104 6.01 -1.63 -4.83
N HIS A 105 6.05 -0.31 -4.63
CA HIS A 105 5.72 0.32 -3.35
C HIS A 105 4.25 0.15 -2.97
N LEU A 106 3.29 0.40 -3.88
CA LEU A 106 1.86 0.11 -3.64
C LEU A 106 1.62 -1.36 -3.32
N LEU A 107 2.28 -2.27 -4.04
CA LEU A 107 2.22 -3.70 -3.76
C LEU A 107 2.73 -4.03 -2.35
N ALA A 108 3.83 -3.42 -1.93
CA ALA A 108 4.38 -3.59 -0.59
C ALA A 108 3.42 -3.07 0.50
N ILE A 109 2.78 -1.91 0.30
CA ILE A 109 1.72 -1.39 1.19
C ILE A 109 0.58 -2.40 1.28
N SER A 110 0.00 -2.76 0.14
CA SER A 110 -1.13 -3.70 0.01
C SER A 110 -0.88 -5.02 0.73
N ALA A 111 0.31 -5.60 0.59
CA ALA A 111 0.65 -6.87 1.22
C ALA A 111 0.86 -6.74 2.75
N THR A 112 1.08 -5.52 3.27
CA THR A 112 1.38 -5.22 4.68
C THR A 112 0.19 -4.92 5.53
N LEU A 113 -0.83 -4.36 4.90
CA LEU A 113 -2.07 -4.09 5.59
C LEU A 113 -2.83 -5.42 5.82
N PRO A 114 -3.46 -5.61 7.00
CA PRO A 114 -4.22 -6.81 7.32
C PRO A 114 -5.24 -7.20 6.26
N THR A 115 -5.37 -8.48 5.96
CA THR A 115 -6.31 -8.99 4.94
C THR A 115 -7.78 -8.81 5.34
N GLN A 116 -8.09 -8.47 6.60
CA GLN A 116 -9.43 -8.07 7.05
C GLN A 116 -9.84 -6.67 6.56
N LEU A 117 -8.96 -5.97 5.84
CA LEU A 117 -9.25 -4.73 5.14
C LEU A 117 -9.81 -5.04 3.75
N GLU A 118 -11.10 -5.35 3.62
CA GLU A 118 -11.75 -5.45 2.30
C GLU A 118 -11.62 -4.14 1.50
N GLU A 119 -11.49 -3.00 2.18
CA GLU A 119 -11.15 -1.72 1.56
C GLU A 119 -9.74 -1.69 0.95
N SER A 120 -8.78 -2.44 1.50
CA SER A 120 -7.48 -2.62 0.86
C SER A 120 -7.64 -3.38 -0.46
N LYS A 121 -8.51 -4.39 -0.54
CA LYS A 121 -8.84 -5.08 -1.80
C LYS A 121 -9.54 -4.16 -2.79
N SER A 122 -10.47 -3.33 -2.33
CA SER A 122 -11.15 -2.34 -3.18
C SER A 122 -10.20 -1.25 -3.68
N LEU A 123 -9.22 -0.83 -2.86
CA LEU A 123 -8.18 0.10 -3.27
C LEU A 123 -7.22 -0.55 -4.26
N ILE A 124 -6.82 -1.79 -4.02
CA ILE A 124 -6.00 -2.58 -4.96
C ILE A 124 -6.73 -2.71 -6.30
N ASN A 125 -8.03 -2.97 -6.30
CA ASN A 125 -8.83 -3.04 -7.52
C ASN A 125 -8.96 -1.66 -8.19
N ALA A 126 -9.18 -0.58 -7.45
CA ALA A 126 -9.18 0.78 -8.01
C ALA A 126 -7.83 1.20 -8.60
N VAL A 127 -6.71 0.77 -8.00
CA VAL A 127 -5.36 0.94 -8.56
C VAL A 127 -5.20 0.12 -9.85
N ARG A 128 -5.77 -1.10 -9.93
CA ARG A 128 -5.76 -1.96 -11.13
C ARG A 128 -6.64 -1.44 -12.26
N GLU A 129 -7.80 -0.88 -11.93
CA GLU A 129 -8.78 -0.30 -12.87
C GLU A 129 -8.28 1.01 -13.51
N ASN A 130 -7.23 1.63 -12.96
CA ASN A 130 -6.58 2.75 -13.58
C ASN A 130 -5.65 2.25 -14.70
N ASN A 131 -5.98 2.60 -15.95
CA ASN A 131 -5.38 2.13 -17.21
C ASN A 131 -3.84 2.23 -17.32
N LYS A 132 -3.17 2.91 -16.39
CA LYS A 132 -1.69 2.98 -16.27
C LYS A 132 -1.07 1.78 -15.54
N PHE A 133 -1.86 0.88 -14.95
CA PHE A 133 -1.41 -0.23 -14.09
C PHE A 133 -1.85 -1.63 -14.54
N THR A 134 -2.42 -1.76 -15.74
CA THR A 134 -3.10 -2.95 -16.30
C THR A 134 -2.27 -4.24 -16.38
N ASN A 135 -0.93 -4.19 -16.33
CA ASN A 135 -0.06 -5.38 -16.40
C ASN A 135 0.50 -5.84 -15.05
N LEU A 136 -0.09 -5.41 -13.93
CA LEU A 136 0.42 -5.69 -12.59
C LEU A 136 0.06 -7.10 -12.11
N LYS A 137 1.03 -8.02 -12.08
CA LYS A 137 0.92 -9.30 -11.34
C LYS A 137 1.06 -9.02 -9.84
N ILE A 138 -0.05 -9.05 -9.11
CA ILE A 138 -0.08 -8.82 -7.66
C ILE A 138 0.05 -10.16 -6.93
N MET A 139 1.00 -10.23 -6.01
CA MET A 139 1.14 -11.32 -5.05
C MET A 139 0.64 -10.86 -3.68
N VAL A 140 -0.33 -11.58 -3.10
CA VAL A 140 -0.80 -11.35 -1.73
C VAL A 140 -0.57 -12.64 -0.94
N GLY A 141 0.13 -12.54 0.20
CA GLY A 141 0.32 -13.68 1.11
C GLY A 141 1.04 -14.90 0.51
N GLY A 142 1.86 -14.73 -0.54
CA GLY A 142 2.57 -15.82 -1.20
C GLY A 142 1.77 -16.59 -2.25
N ARG A 143 0.55 -16.16 -2.61
CA ARG A 143 -0.22 -16.72 -3.74
C ARG A 143 -0.31 -15.72 -4.90
N LEU A 144 -0.01 -16.19 -6.11
CA LEU A 144 -0.28 -15.48 -7.36
C LEU A 144 -1.78 -15.50 -7.64
N PHE A 145 -2.41 -14.33 -7.66
CA PHE A 145 -3.76 -14.19 -8.22
C PHE A 145 -3.61 -14.03 -9.74
N LEU A 146 -3.81 -15.13 -10.46
CA LEU A 146 -4.00 -15.09 -11.91
C LEU A 146 -5.49 -14.88 -12.16
N GLU A 147 -5.89 -13.71 -12.64
CA GLU A 147 -7.17 -13.62 -13.35
C GLU A 147 -7.01 -14.38 -14.66
N LYS A 148 -7.78 -15.48 -14.79
CA LYS A 148 -8.03 -16.07 -16.10
C LYS A 148 -8.71 -14.99 -16.93
N VAL A 149 -8.01 -14.54 -17.97
CA VAL A 149 -8.66 -13.92 -19.12
C VAL A 149 -9.74 -14.92 -19.56
N ILE A 150 -11.01 -14.55 -19.37
CA ILE A 150 -12.10 -15.24 -20.02
C ILE A 150 -11.90 -14.97 -21.50
N SER A 151 -11.35 -15.96 -22.21
CA SER A 151 -11.39 -15.99 -23.67
C SER A 151 -12.85 -16.23 -24.07
N GLY A 152 -13.61 -15.13 -24.13
CA GLY A 152 -14.91 -15.07 -24.78
C GLY A 152 -14.71 -15.13 -26.29
N ARG A 153 -15.35 -16.11 -26.90
CA ARG A 153 -15.43 -16.38 -28.34
C ARG A 153 -15.69 -15.11 -29.16
N LYS A 154 -14.96 -14.97 -30.26
CA LYS A 154 -15.49 -14.93 -31.63
C LYS A 154 -14.41 -15.37 -32.60
#